data_AF-A0A3N2MTD7-F1
#
_entry.id   AF-A0A3N2MTD7-F1
#
_cell.length_a   1.000
_cell.length_b   1.000
_cell.length_c   1.000
_cell.angle_alpha   90.00
_cell.angle_beta   90.00
_cell.angle_gamma   90.00
#
_symmetry.space_group_name_H-M   'P 1'
#
loop_
_entity.id
_entity.type
_entity.pdbx_description
1 polymer ?
#
loop_
_entity_poly.entity_id
_entity_poly.type
_entity_poly.pdbx_seq_one_letter_code
_entity_poly.pdbx_strand_id
1 'polypeptide(L)'
;MIDNNSKNNTLDDRQLSQLMKKELPAAPANPWFTRKVMNRLPAKDPHIYSWIEYTAYAIALVALIVFWCIFYNDIKESGKLTIDDIKTCVVMAALSITLFIGFIAPKVRQWLAEP
;
A
#
# COMPACT_ATOMS: atom_id res chain seq x y z
N MET A 1 -52.99 24.54 35.75
CA MET A 1 -52.54 25.08 34.46
C MET A 1 -51.02 24.94 34.42
N ILE A 2 -50.58 23.96 33.63
CA ILE A 2 -49.24 23.55 33.17
C ILE A 2 -47.99 24.25 33.75
N ASP A 3 -47.14 23.41 34.36
CA ASP A 3 -45.71 23.57 34.67
C ASP A 3 -44.92 24.17 33.49
N ASN A 4 -44.04 25.15 33.75
CA ASN A 4 -42.85 25.38 32.92
C ASN A 4 -41.92 26.40 33.57
N ASN A 5 -40.96 25.92 34.36
CA ASN A 5 -39.65 26.54 34.31
C ASN A 5 -38.58 25.48 34.52
N SER A 6 -38.39 24.68 33.46
CA SER A 6 -37.15 23.94 33.27
C SER A 6 -36.01 24.97 33.26
N LYS A 7 -35.41 25.19 34.42
CA LYS A 7 -34.14 25.92 34.56
C LYS A 7 -33.11 25.08 33.82
N ASN A 8 -32.95 25.39 32.55
CA ASN A 8 -31.77 25.10 31.77
C ASN A 8 -30.57 25.69 32.50
N ASN A 9 -29.98 24.91 33.39
CA ASN A 9 -28.67 25.17 33.99
C ASN A 9 -27.62 25.03 32.90
N THR A 10 -27.63 25.94 31.93
CA THR A 10 -26.48 26.24 31.10
C THR A 10 -25.50 26.95 32.01
N LEU A 11 -24.75 26.16 32.79
CA LEU A 11 -23.52 26.65 33.39
C LEU A 11 -22.73 27.27 32.25
N ASP A 12 -22.61 28.60 32.28
CA ASP A 12 -21.87 29.37 31.28
C ASP A 12 -20.46 28.79 31.22
N ASP A 13 -20.05 28.28 30.06
CA ASP A 13 -18.77 27.58 29.86
C ASP A 13 -17.57 28.39 30.37
N ARG A 14 -17.72 29.72 30.43
CA ARG A 14 -16.77 30.65 31.02
C ARG A 14 -16.58 30.45 32.52
N GLN A 15 -17.67 30.22 33.26
CA GLN A 15 -17.64 29.94 34.69
C GLN A 15 -17.01 28.58 34.97
N LEU A 16 -17.33 27.57 34.16
CA LEU A 16 -16.72 26.24 34.28
C LEU A 16 -15.20 26.29 33.98
N SER A 17 -14.79 27.03 32.96
CA SER A 17 -13.38 27.25 32.63
C SER A 17 -12.61 27.96 33.76
N GLN A 18 -13.24 28.92 34.44
CA GLN A 18 -12.65 29.63 35.57
C GLN A 18 -12.49 28.74 36.81
N LEU A 19 -13.47 27.88 37.10
CA LEU A 19 -13.38 26.91 38.19
C LEU A 19 -12.28 25.87 37.93
N MET A 20 -12.20 25.35 36.69
CA MET A 20 -11.13 24.41 36.32
C MET A 20 -9.74 25.04 36.41
N LYS A 21 -9.57 26.31 36.01
CA LYS A 21 -8.30 27.04 36.16
C LYS A 21 -7.92 27.33 37.60
N LYS A 22 -8.91 27.37 38.51
CA LYS A 22 -8.69 27.63 39.94
C LYS A 22 -8.21 26.37 40.67
N GLU A 23 -8.71 25.20 40.27
CA GLU A 23 -8.41 23.91 40.90
C GLU A 23 -7.21 23.20 40.26
N LEU A 24 -6.93 23.42 38.97
CA LEU A 24 -5.79 22.80 38.29
C LEU A 24 -4.70 23.83 38.01
N PRO A 25 -3.45 23.63 38.48
CA PRO A 25 -2.33 24.44 38.02
C PRO A 25 -2.22 24.26 36.50
N ALA A 26 -2.16 25.39 35.78
CA ALA A 26 -2.00 25.38 34.33
C ALA A 26 -0.81 24.47 33.97
N ALA A 27 -1.06 23.45 33.14
CA ALA A 27 -0.04 22.50 32.74
C ALA A 27 1.18 23.29 32.24
N PRO A 28 2.39 23.02 32.73
CA PRO A 28 3.58 23.71 32.24
C PRO A 28 3.63 23.46 30.74
N ALA A 29 3.70 24.54 29.95
CA ALA A 29 3.92 24.46 28.52
C ALA A 29 5.34 23.93 28.31
N ASN A 30 5.55 22.62 28.46
CA ASN A 30 6.82 21.99 28.26
C ASN A 30 7.02 21.82 26.74
N PRO A 31 7.94 22.58 26.11
CA PRO A 31 8.23 22.39 24.69
C PRO A 31 8.77 20.99 24.39
N TRP A 32 9.17 20.26 25.43
CA TRP A 32 9.70 18.90 25.37
C TRP A 32 8.64 17.81 25.12
N PHE A 33 7.36 18.08 25.40
CA PHE A 33 6.24 17.16 25.13
C PHE A 33 5.29 17.70 24.04
N THR A 34 5.76 18.58 23.17
CA THR A 34 4.99 18.91 21.98
C THR A 34 5.02 17.71 21.02
N ARG A 35 3.87 17.47 20.35
CA ARG A 35 3.49 16.47 19.32
C ARG A 35 4.60 15.83 18.44
N LYS A 36 5.78 16.45 18.32
CA LYS A 36 6.93 16.02 17.51
C LYS A 36 7.72 14.84 18.09
N VAL A 37 7.45 14.41 19.32
CA VAL A 37 8.06 13.19 19.90
C VAL A 37 7.37 11.92 19.41
N MET A 38 6.07 12.00 19.05
CA MET A 38 5.26 10.85 18.63
C MET A 38 5.08 10.76 17.10
N ASN A 39 6.10 11.17 16.33
CA ASN A 39 6.13 10.87 14.90
C ASN A 39 7.57 10.58 14.43
N ARG A 40 8.13 9.48 14.93
CA ARG A 40 9.37 8.90 14.41
C ARG A 40 9.16 7.42 14.15
N LEU A 41 8.12 7.09 13.37
CA LEU A 41 8.20 5.85 12.60
C LEU A 41 9.39 6.06 11.66
N PRO A 42 10.44 5.23 11.74
CA PRO A 42 11.59 5.37 10.86
C PRO A 42 11.09 5.40 9.42
N ALA A 43 11.54 6.39 8.64
CA ALA A 43 11.27 6.42 7.22
C ALA A 43 11.74 5.07 6.66
N LYS A 44 10.79 4.29 6.15
CA LYS A 44 11.06 2.97 5.60
C LYS A 44 11.95 3.19 4.37
N ASP A 45 13.24 2.87 4.46
CA ASP A 45 14.18 2.99 3.33
C ASP A 45 13.65 2.19 2.12
N PRO A 46 13.14 2.82 1.06
CA PRO A 46 12.48 2.11 -0.02
C PRO A 46 13.41 1.85 -1.22
N HIS A 47 14.55 2.55 -1.31
CA HIS A 47 15.23 2.72 -2.59
C HIS A 47 15.97 1.47 -3.08
N ILE A 48 16.58 0.69 -2.18
CA ILE A 48 17.39 -0.46 -2.58
C ILE A 48 16.50 -1.65 -2.97
N TYR A 49 15.37 -1.82 -2.26
CA TYR A 49 14.47 -2.95 -2.49
C TYR A 49 13.76 -2.84 -3.84
N SER A 50 13.40 -1.63 -4.27
CA SER A 50 12.73 -1.42 -5.56
C SER A 50 13.60 -1.71 -6.77
N TRP A 51 14.93 -1.53 -6.69
CA TRP A 51 15.81 -1.75 -7.84
C TRP A 51 16.08 -3.23 -8.09
N ILE A 52 16.28 -4.02 -7.01
CA ILE A 52 16.41 -5.47 -7.09
C ILE A 52 15.14 -6.10 -7.68
N GLU A 53 13.97 -5.64 -7.27
CA GLU A 53 12.68 -6.11 -7.79
C GLU A 53 12.55 -5.82 -9.30
N TYR A 54 12.93 -4.62 -9.74
CA TYR A 54 12.94 -4.27 -11.16
C TYR A 54 13.89 -5.16 -11.98
N THR A 55 15.11 -5.40 -11.49
CA THR A 55 16.08 -6.27 -12.19
C THR A 55 15.61 -7.71 -12.28
N ALA A 56 14.98 -8.25 -11.23
CA ALA A 56 14.41 -9.58 -11.24
C ALA A 56 13.29 -9.72 -12.27
N TYR A 57 12.41 -8.73 -12.39
CA TYR A 57 11.37 -8.70 -13.43
C TYR A 57 11.95 -8.60 -14.84
N ALA A 58 13.00 -7.80 -15.04
CA ALA A 58 13.67 -7.70 -16.33
C ALA A 58 14.25 -9.06 -16.77
N ILE A 59 14.93 -9.76 -15.86
CA ILE A 59 15.47 -11.10 -16.13
C ILE A 59 14.35 -12.09 -16.46
N ALA A 60 13.25 -12.08 -15.69
CA ALA A 60 12.10 -12.95 -15.93
C ALA A 60 11.46 -12.70 -17.31
N LEU A 61 11.37 -11.44 -17.74
CA LEU A 61 10.82 -11.06 -19.05
C LEU A 61 11.71 -11.55 -20.20
N VAL A 62 13.03 -11.41 -20.08
CA VAL A 62 13.97 -11.94 -21.08
C VAL A 62 13.86 -13.46 -21.16
N ALA A 63 13.85 -14.16 -20.02
CA ALA A 63 13.71 -15.60 -19.98
C ALA A 63 12.41 -16.07 -20.65
N LEU A 64 11.30 -15.36 -20.41
CA LEU A 64 10.00 -15.64 -21.04
C LEU A 64 10.07 -15.53 -22.56
N ILE A 65 10.70 -14.46 -23.09
CA ILE A 65 10.84 -14.24 -24.53
C ILE A 65 11.66 -15.38 -25.17
N VAL A 66 12.79 -15.74 -24.56
CA VAL A 66 13.64 -16.83 -25.05
C VAL A 66 12.85 -18.14 -25.08
N PHE A 67 12.10 -18.46 -24.02
CA PHE A 67 11.28 -19.65 -23.97
C PHE A 67 10.22 -19.71 -25.07
N TRP A 68 9.55 -18.59 -25.35
CA TRP A 68 8.58 -18.51 -26.45
C TRP A 68 9.21 -18.70 -27.83
N CYS A 69 10.42 -18.15 -28.04
CA CYS A 69 11.16 -18.36 -29.28
C CYS A 69 11.55 -19.82 -29.47
N ILE A 70 12.04 -20.49 -28.43
CA ILE A 70 12.39 -21.92 -28.49
C ILE A 70 11.15 -22.75 -28.82
N PHE A 71 10.06 -22.53 -28.09
CA PHE A 71 8.80 -23.25 -28.30
C PHE A 71 8.25 -23.07 -29.72
N TYR A 72 8.33 -21.86 -30.26
CA TYR A 72 7.89 -21.57 -31.62
C TYR A 72 8.78 -22.24 -32.68
N ASN A 73 10.08 -22.31 -32.45
CA ASN A 73 11.01 -23.00 -33.33
C ASN A 73 10.78 -24.53 -33.31
N ASP A 74 10.56 -25.12 -32.13
CA ASP A 74 10.25 -26.53 -31.98
C ASP A 74 8.99 -26.94 -32.75
N ILE A 75 7.93 -26.13 -32.70
CA ILE A 75 6.69 -26.39 -33.46
C ILE A 75 6.94 -26.32 -34.96
N LYS A 76 7.74 -25.34 -35.42
CA LYS A 76 8.08 -25.18 -36.83
C LYS A 76 8.87 -26.37 -37.37
N GLU A 77 9.83 -26.87 -36.59
CA GLU A 77 10.69 -27.97 -37.01
C GLU A 77 9.94 -29.31 -36.96
N SER A 78 9.09 -29.50 -35.96
CA SER A 78 8.36 -30.75 -35.75
C SER A 78 7.17 -30.93 -36.72
N GLY A 79 6.57 -29.83 -37.20
CA GLY A 79 5.47 -29.85 -38.16
C GLY A 79 4.19 -30.57 -37.69
N LYS A 80 4.14 -30.98 -36.42
CA LYS A 80 3.06 -31.75 -35.80
C LYS A 80 2.72 -31.08 -34.47
N LEU A 81 1.45 -30.74 -34.31
CA LEU A 81 0.94 -30.17 -33.06
C LEU A 81 0.49 -31.33 -32.15
N THR A 82 1.25 -31.60 -31.10
CA THR A 82 0.91 -32.65 -30.13
C THR A 82 0.10 -32.07 -28.98
N ILE A 83 -0.71 -32.89 -28.30
CA ILE A 83 -1.48 -32.47 -27.11
C ILE A 83 -0.54 -31.95 -26.00
N ASP A 84 0.68 -32.45 -25.94
CA ASP A 84 1.69 -32.01 -24.98
C ASP A 84 2.15 -30.57 -25.23
N ASP A 85 2.30 -30.16 -26.49
CA ASP A 85 2.62 -28.77 -26.87
C ASP A 85 1.51 -27.82 -26.42
N ILE A 86 0.25 -28.25 -26.55
CA ILE A 86 -0.91 -27.45 -26.10
C ILE A 86 -0.86 -27.23 -24.59
N LYS A 87 -0.53 -28.28 -23.81
CA LYS A 87 -0.38 -28.15 -22.35
C LYS A 87 0.77 -27.21 -21.99
N THR A 88 1.91 -27.37 -22.64
CA THR A 88 3.09 -26.51 -22.43
C THR A 88 2.79 -25.05 -22.75
N CYS A 89 2.06 -24.80 -23.84
CA CYS A 89 1.59 -23.46 -24.22
C CYS A 89 0.67 -22.84 -23.16
N VAL A 90 -0.29 -23.60 -22.63
CA VAL A 90 -1.20 -23.12 -21.56
C VAL A 90 -0.43 -22.77 -20.29
N VAL A 91 0.53 -23.62 -19.89
CA VAL A 91 1.38 -23.37 -18.70
C VAL A 91 2.24 -22.13 -18.90
N MET A 92 2.89 -21.98 -20.07
CA MET A 92 3.67 -20.78 -20.39
C MET A 92 2.82 -19.51 -20.43
N ALA A 93 1.60 -19.59 -20.98
CA ALA A 93 0.67 -18.48 -20.97
C ALA A 93 0.27 -18.09 -19.54
N ALA A 94 -0.04 -19.05 -18.67
CA ALA A 94 -0.37 -18.78 -17.27
C ALA A 94 0.81 -18.15 -16.51
N LEU A 95 2.04 -18.63 -16.73
CA LEU A 95 3.25 -18.04 -16.16
C LEU A 95 3.46 -16.60 -16.63
N SER A 96 3.26 -16.33 -17.92
CA SER A 96 3.38 -14.98 -18.48
C SER A 96 2.38 -14.01 -17.84
N ILE A 97 1.13 -14.43 -17.67
CA ILE A 97 0.07 -13.62 -17.04
C ILE A 97 0.42 -13.35 -15.58
N THR A 98 0.91 -14.36 -14.85
CA THR A 98 1.32 -14.22 -13.44
C THR A 98 2.45 -13.21 -13.29
N LEU A 99 3.46 -13.24 -14.17
CA LEU A 99 4.53 -12.25 -14.18
C LEU A 99 4.02 -10.84 -14.54
N PHE A 100 3.10 -10.73 -15.49
CA PHE A 100 2.47 -9.46 -15.85
C PHE A 100 1.69 -8.85 -14.68
N ILE A 101 0.89 -9.65 -13.97
CA ILE A 101 0.17 -9.21 -12.78
C ILE A 101 1.16 -8.81 -11.68
N GLY A 102 2.22 -9.61 -11.49
CA GLY A 102 3.30 -9.33 -10.55
C GLY A 102 4.00 -8.00 -10.85
N PHE A 103 4.20 -7.65 -12.12
CA PHE A 103 4.79 -6.37 -12.53
C PHE A 103 3.84 -5.18 -12.35
N ILE A 104 2.55 -5.36 -12.60
CA ILE A 104 1.54 -4.30 -12.51
C ILE A 104 1.15 -4.00 -11.06
N ALA A 105 1.05 -5.03 -10.21
CA ALA A 105 0.67 -4.90 -8.79
C ALA A 105 1.47 -3.86 -7.99
N PRO A 106 2.81 -3.82 -8.02
CA PRO A 106 3.59 -2.81 -7.30
C PRO A 106 3.36 -1.41 -7.88
N LYS A 107 3.24 -1.29 -9.21
CA LYS A 107 3.01 0.00 -9.88
C LYS A 107 1.64 0.58 -9.54
N VAL A 108 0.60 -0.25 -9.50
CA VAL A 108 -0.75 0.16 -9.08
C VAL A 108 -0.78 0.55 -7.60
N ARG A 109 -0.08 -0.19 -6.74
CA ARG A 109 0.03 0.17 -5.31
C ARG A 109 0.75 1.50 -5.09
N GLN A 110 1.79 1.79 -5.85
CA GLN A 110 2.46 3.09 -5.80
C GLN A 110 1.54 4.21 -6.27
N TRP A 111 0.83 4.02 -7.38
CA TRP A 111 -0.10 5.03 -7.92
C TRP A 111 -1.26 5.35 -6.98
N LEU A 112 -1.78 4.35 -6.26
CA LEU A 112 -2.82 4.54 -5.23
C LEU A 112 -2.30 5.16 -3.93
N ALA A 113 -0.98 5.15 -3.70
CA ALA A 113 -0.35 5.70 -2.51
C ALA A 113 0.09 7.17 -2.68
N GLU A 114 0.10 7.69 -3.91
CA GLU A 114 0.33 9.11 -4.22
C GLU A 114 -1.02 9.86 -4.14
N PRO A 115 -1.23 10.78 -3.18
CA PRO A 115 -2.46 11.57 -3.05
C PRO A 115 -2.56 12.72 -4.05
#